data_AF-A0AAW2RIZ0-F1
#
_entry.id   AF-A0AAW2RIZ0-F1
#
_cell.length_a   1.000
_cell.length_b   1.000
_cell.length_c   1.000
_cell.angle_alpha   90.00
_cell.angle_beta   90.00
_cell.angle_gamma   90.00
#
_symmetry.space_group_name_H-M   'P 1'
#
loop_
_entity.id
_entity.type
_entity.pdbx_description
1 polymer ?
#
loop_
_entity_poly.entity_id
_entity_poly.type
_entity_poly.pdbx_seq_one_letter_code
_entity_poly.pdbx_strand_id
1 'polypeptide(L)'
;MERIATLGYKAPEVLLGMRYSSAVDIWSVGCIFAKMVTGHGLFSGISSPILMSQMLSIFHLPSEIDWPGYPSEPRLALADLVPGLDSEGFDLLSRMLCMDPKRRITAYDALKHPYFKDLQGNR
;
A
#
# COMPACT_ATOMS: atom_id res chain seq x y z
N MET A 1 4.41 -24.32 15.16
CA MET A 1 5.51 -23.64 14.43
C MET A 1 4.91 -22.38 13.81
N GLU A 2 4.76 -21.32 14.61
CA GLU A 2 4.24 -20.04 14.10
C GLU A 2 5.30 -19.44 13.18
N ARG A 3 4.99 -19.37 11.89
CA ARG A 3 5.81 -18.63 10.94
C ARG A 3 5.70 -17.16 11.33
N ILE A 4 6.81 -16.60 11.84
CA ILE A 4 7.08 -15.17 11.88
C ILE A 4 7.22 -14.68 10.43
N ALA A 5 6.17 -14.80 9.63
CA ALA A 5 6.06 -14.05 8.39
C ALA A 5 5.58 -12.67 8.80
N THR A 6 6.27 -11.62 8.37
CA THR A 6 5.84 -10.25 8.64
C THR A 6 4.55 -9.99 7.85
N LEU A 7 3.41 -10.33 8.44
CA LEU A 7 2.09 -10.26 7.82
C LEU A 7 1.78 -8.85 7.30
N GLY A 8 2.37 -7.83 7.93
CA GLY A 8 2.24 -6.40 7.61
C GLY A 8 2.54 -5.98 6.17
N TYR A 9 3.11 -6.83 5.33
CA TYR A 9 3.37 -6.51 3.92
C TYR A 9 2.42 -7.21 2.94
N LYS A 10 1.49 -8.05 3.41
CA LYS A 10 0.56 -8.77 2.54
C LYS A 10 -0.49 -7.84 1.94
N ALA A 11 -0.70 -7.95 0.62
CA ALA A 11 -1.73 -7.22 -0.11
C ALA A 11 -3.15 -7.69 0.26
N PRO A 12 -4.17 -6.82 0.17
CA PRO A 12 -5.55 -7.15 0.54
C PRO A 12 -6.11 -8.35 -0.23
N GLU A 13 -5.83 -8.48 -1.52
CA GLU A 13 -6.28 -9.62 -2.34
C GLU A 13 -5.69 -10.97 -1.87
N VAL A 14 -4.50 -10.96 -1.28
CA VAL A 14 -3.88 -12.15 -0.68
C VAL A 14 -4.58 -12.54 0.61
N LEU A 15 -4.98 -11.55 1.42
CA LEU A 15 -5.74 -11.77 2.65
C LEU A 15 -7.15 -12.33 2.37
N LEU A 16 -7.74 -11.94 1.24
CA LEU A 16 -9.05 -12.40 0.79
C LEU A 16 -9.00 -13.76 0.07
N GLY A 17 -7.81 -14.36 -0.11
CA GLY A 17 -7.66 -15.64 -0.81
C GLY A 17 -7.99 -15.56 -2.31
N MET A 18 -7.89 -14.38 -2.91
CA MET A 18 -8.16 -14.16 -4.33
C MET A 18 -6.98 -14.60 -5.20
N ARG A 19 -7.21 -14.74 -6.51
CA ARG A 19 -6.10 -14.86 -7.48
C ARG A 19 -5.32 -13.55 -7.52
N TYR A 20 -4.00 -13.66 -7.40
CA TYR A 20 -3.10 -12.52 -7.36
C TYR A 20 -2.09 -12.54 -8.52
N SER A 21 -1.45 -11.40 -8.75
CA SER A 21 -0.42 -11.16 -9.77
C SER A 21 0.75 -10.38 -9.15
N SER A 22 1.68 -9.89 -9.98
CA SER A 22 2.78 -9.00 -9.56
C SER A 22 2.34 -7.72 -8.85
N ALA A 23 1.04 -7.37 -8.88
CA ALA A 23 0.51 -6.23 -8.14
C ALA A 23 0.74 -6.37 -6.61
N VAL A 24 0.81 -7.59 -6.06
CA VAL A 24 1.07 -7.82 -4.63
C VAL A 24 2.45 -7.34 -4.18
N ASP A 25 3.41 -7.38 -5.09
CA ASP A 25 4.78 -6.91 -4.82
C ASP A 25 4.78 -5.38 -4.69
N ILE A 26 3.99 -4.68 -5.51
CA ILE A 26 3.86 -3.22 -5.41
C ILE A 26 3.25 -2.80 -4.07
N TRP A 27 2.26 -3.52 -3.58
CA TRP A 27 1.70 -3.26 -2.25
C TRP A 27 2.77 -3.42 -1.16
N SER A 28 3.54 -4.51 -1.25
CA SER A 28 4.64 -4.80 -0.32
C SER A 28 5.69 -3.68 -0.35
N VAL A 29 6.04 -3.19 -1.54
CA VAL A 29 6.94 -2.04 -1.74
C VAL A 29 6.37 -0.77 -1.12
N GLY A 30 5.08 -0.48 -1.30
CA GLY A 30 4.41 0.65 -0.65
C GLY A 30 4.49 0.58 0.87
N CYS A 31 4.28 -0.60 1.46
CA CYS A 31 4.41 -0.80 2.90
C CYS A 31 5.86 -0.57 3.40
N ILE A 32 6.86 -1.02 2.64
CA ILE A 32 8.28 -0.77 2.93
C ILE A 32 8.59 0.72 2.79
N PHE A 33 8.06 1.38 1.76
CA PHE A 33 8.25 2.81 1.54
C PHE A 33 7.70 3.63 2.71
N ALA A 34 6.47 3.37 3.14
CA ALA A 34 5.90 4.00 4.33
C ALA A 34 6.76 3.75 5.59
N LYS A 35 7.31 2.53 5.73
CA LYS A 35 8.22 2.21 6.84
C LYS A 35 9.55 2.97 6.76
N MET A 36 10.10 3.20 5.57
CA MET A 36 11.31 4.01 5.41
C MET A 36 11.08 5.46 5.82
N VAL A 37 9.89 6.00 5.55
CA VAL A 37 9.51 7.37 5.93
C VAL A 37 9.27 7.50 7.44
N THR A 38 8.58 6.53 8.04
CA THR A 38 8.09 6.63 9.43
C THR A 38 8.98 5.94 10.46
N GLY A 39 9.89 5.06 10.03
CA GLY A 39 10.71 4.21 10.89
C GLY A 39 9.99 2.98 11.46
N HIS A 40 8.67 2.86 11.30
CA HIS A 40 7.87 1.76 11.85
C HIS A 40 6.93 1.14 10.80
N GLY A 41 6.48 -0.09 11.01
CA GLY A 41 5.59 -0.77 10.07
C GLY A 41 4.22 -0.11 9.97
N LEU A 42 3.71 0.07 8.74
CA LEU A 42 2.39 0.65 8.48
C LEU A 42 1.24 -0.24 8.99
N PHE A 43 1.39 -1.55 8.84
CA PHE A 43 0.42 -2.54 9.32
C PHE A 43 1.11 -3.51 10.27
N SER A 44 0.49 -3.75 11.44
CA SER A 44 1.05 -4.55 12.54
C SER A 44 0.18 -5.75 12.93
N GLY A 45 -0.87 -6.03 12.15
CA GLY A 45 -1.83 -7.09 12.43
C GLY A 45 -1.19 -8.48 12.52
N ILE A 46 -1.58 -9.20 13.57
CA ILE A 46 -1.11 -10.56 13.89
C ILE A 46 -1.89 -11.66 13.15
N SER A 47 -3.00 -11.31 12.48
CA SER A 47 -3.83 -12.22 11.71
C SER A 47 -4.41 -11.53 10.49
N SER A 48 -4.80 -12.30 9.47
CA SER A 48 -5.37 -11.75 8.23
C SER A 48 -6.62 -10.89 8.46
N PRO A 49 -7.60 -11.28 9.32
CA PRO A 49 -8.75 -10.43 9.62
C PRO A 49 -8.38 -9.11 10.30
N ILE A 50 -7.43 -9.14 11.23
CA ILE A 50 -6.95 -7.92 11.92
C ILE A 50 -6.25 -7.00 10.92
N LEU A 51 -5.42 -7.56 10.04
CA LEU A 51 -4.72 -6.79 9.01
C LEU A 51 -5.69 -6.14 8.03
N MET A 52 -6.73 -6.88 7.60
CA MET A 52 -7.78 -6.33 6.75
C MET A 52 -8.54 -5.19 7.46
N SER A 53 -8.93 -5.38 8.72
CA SER A 53 -9.59 -4.33 9.51
C SER A 53 -8.73 -3.08 9.65
N GLN A 54 -7.42 -3.23 9.90
CA GLN A 54 -6.47 -2.11 9.92
C GLN A 54 -6.40 -1.40 8.57
N MET A 55 -6.31 -2.13 7.46
CA MET A 55 -6.31 -1.54 6.11
C MET A 55 -7.59 -0.74 5.87
N LEU A 56 -8.76 -1.34 6.10
CA LEU A 56 -10.05 -0.68 5.92
C LEU A 56 -10.16 0.59 6.78
N SER A 57 -9.71 0.53 8.04
CA SER A 57 -9.67 1.69 8.92
C SER A 57 -8.78 2.81 8.39
N ILE A 58 -7.54 2.49 7.96
CA ILE A 58 -6.60 3.47 7.41
C ILE A 58 -7.15 4.10 6.13
N PHE A 59 -7.89 3.34 5.34
CA PHE A 59 -8.46 3.83 4.09
C PHE A 59 -9.88 4.41 4.24
N HIS A 60 -10.42 4.47 5.46
CA HIS A 60 -11.79 4.89 5.76
C HIS A 60 -12.85 4.15 4.91
N LEU A 61 -12.66 2.85 4.73
CA LEU A 61 -13.51 1.98 3.94
C LEU A 61 -14.51 1.23 4.85
N PRO A 62 -15.81 1.17 4.50
CA PRO A 62 -16.76 0.33 5.23
C PRO A 62 -16.36 -1.16 5.18
N SER A 63 -16.66 -1.88 6.26
CA SER A 63 -16.38 -3.32 6.40
C SER A 63 -17.24 -4.21 5.50
N GLU A 64 -18.36 -3.69 5.00
CA GLU A 64 -19.33 -4.40 4.16
C GLU A 64 -19.31 -3.88 2.71
N ILE A 65 -18.12 -3.71 2.12
CA ILE A 65 -18.01 -3.44 0.68
C ILE A 65 -17.78 -4.74 -0.08
N ASP A 66 -18.69 -5.05 -1.00
CA ASP A 66 -18.47 -6.03 -2.05
C ASP A 66 -17.29 -5.60 -2.92
N TRP A 67 -16.19 -6.33 -2.82
CA TRP A 67 -15.10 -6.23 -3.78
C TRP A 67 -15.64 -6.53 -5.20
N PRO A 68 -15.46 -5.65 -6.21
CA PRO A 68 -14.40 -4.65 -6.36
C PRO A 68 -14.84 -3.18 -6.14
N GLY A 69 -15.92 -2.90 -5.40
CA GLY A 69 -16.53 -1.58 -5.24
C GLY A 69 -15.76 -0.56 -4.37
N TYR A 70 -14.46 -0.75 -4.11
CA TYR A 70 -13.69 0.14 -3.26
C TYR A 70 -13.44 1.50 -3.94
N PRO A 71 -13.70 2.64 -3.27
CA PRO A 71 -13.33 3.95 -3.80
C PRO A 71 -11.82 3.99 -4.01
N SER A 72 -11.41 4.50 -5.17
CA SER A 72 -10.02 4.46 -5.61
C SER A 72 -9.04 5.20 -4.72
N GLU A 73 -9.55 6.14 -3.93
CA GLU A 73 -8.74 7.24 -3.43
C GLU A 73 -8.97 7.46 -1.93
N PRO A 74 -8.46 6.56 -1.09
CA PRO A 74 -8.44 6.79 0.34
C PRO A 74 -7.25 7.69 0.71
N ARG A 75 -7.17 8.86 0.07
CA ARG A 75 -6.00 9.76 0.17
C ARG A 75 -5.90 10.47 1.51
N LEU A 76 -7.01 10.72 2.21
CA LEU A 76 -6.98 11.61 3.38
C LEU A 76 -6.29 11.02 4.61
N ALA A 77 -6.44 9.74 4.93
CA ALA A 77 -5.87 9.19 6.17
C ALA A 77 -4.43 8.70 6.04
N LEU A 78 -3.94 8.45 4.83
CA LEU A 78 -2.55 8.04 4.62
C LEU A 78 -1.58 9.20 4.91
N ALA A 79 -1.98 10.45 4.67
CA ALA A 79 -1.12 11.62 4.84
C ALA A 79 -0.66 11.81 6.29
N ASP A 80 -1.57 11.60 7.25
CA ASP A 80 -1.27 11.68 8.68
C ASP A 80 -0.27 10.61 9.14
N LEU A 81 -0.21 9.49 8.41
CA LEU A 81 0.70 8.39 8.71
C LEU A 81 2.11 8.62 8.16
N VAL A 82 2.30 9.51 7.19
CA VAL A 82 3.61 9.79 6.57
C VAL A 82 3.94 11.29 6.55
N PRO A 83 4.05 11.95 7.72
CA PRO A 83 4.22 13.40 7.80
C PRO A 83 5.54 13.92 7.21
N GLY A 84 6.54 13.04 7.03
CA GLY A 84 7.84 13.38 6.43
C GLY A 84 7.89 13.26 4.90
N LEU A 85 6.78 12.94 4.25
CA LEU A 85 6.72 12.70 2.81
C LEU A 85 6.22 13.93 2.06
N ASP A 86 6.91 14.30 0.98
CA ASP A 86 6.51 15.38 0.09
C ASP A 86 5.30 14.99 -0.78
N SER A 87 4.76 15.95 -1.55
CA SER A 87 3.56 15.72 -2.36
C SER A 87 3.76 14.61 -3.41
N GLU A 88 4.94 14.54 -4.02
CA GLU A 88 5.25 13.54 -5.05
C GLU A 88 5.45 12.15 -4.46
N GLY A 89 6.13 12.04 -3.31
CA GLY A 89 6.28 10.78 -2.59
C GLY A 89 4.93 10.29 -2.08
N PHE A 90 4.09 11.21 -1.60
CA PHE A 90 2.75 10.89 -1.14
C PHE A 90 1.85 10.37 -2.27
N ASP A 91 1.90 10.99 -3.46
CA ASP A 91 1.16 10.50 -4.63
C ASP A 91 1.64 9.11 -5.05
N LEU A 92 2.96 8.90 -5.11
CA LEU A 92 3.53 7.59 -5.43
C LEU A 92 3.08 6.51 -4.42
N LEU A 93 3.22 6.80 -3.12
CA LEU A 93 2.84 5.89 -2.06
C LEU A 93 1.35 5.55 -2.10
N SER A 94 0.49 6.55 -2.32
CA SER A 94 -0.96 6.37 -2.45
C SER A 94 -1.32 5.45 -3.61
N ARG A 95 -0.61 5.56 -4.75
CA ARG A 95 -0.82 4.68 -5.91
C ARG A 95 -0.29 3.26 -5.70
N MET A 96 0.77 3.10 -4.91
CA MET A 96 1.29 1.78 -4.51
C MET A 96 0.34 1.07 -3.52
N LEU A 97 -0.23 1.82 -2.58
CA LEU A 97 -1.18 1.34 -1.58
C LEU A 97 -2.64 1.42 -2.06
N CYS A 98 -2.86 1.25 -3.37
CA CYS A 98 -4.21 1.14 -3.92
C CYS A 98 -4.79 -0.24 -3.59
N MET A 99 -5.99 -0.25 -2.98
CA MET A 99 -6.70 -1.47 -2.63
C MET A 99 -6.92 -2.33 -3.88
N ASP A 100 -7.50 -1.78 -4.95
CA ASP A 100 -7.73 -2.49 -6.21
C ASP A 100 -6.41 -2.78 -6.97
N PRO A 101 -5.96 -4.04 -7.09
CA PRO A 101 -4.72 -4.41 -7.77
C PRO A 101 -4.76 -4.10 -9.28
N LYS A 102 -5.94 -3.93 -9.89
CA LYS A 102 -6.06 -3.54 -11.31
C LYS A 102 -5.74 -2.06 -11.53
N ARG A 103 -5.88 -1.25 -10.48
CA ARG A 103 -5.65 0.21 -10.51
C ARG A 103 -4.36 0.61 -9.80
N ARG A 104 -3.78 -0.30 -9.01
CA ARG A 104 -2.48 -0.18 -8.39
C ARG A 104 -1.41 0.07 -9.46
N ILE A 105 -0.53 1.05 -9.20
CA ILE A 105 0.54 1.41 -10.12
C ILE A 105 1.43 0.21 -10.43
N THR A 106 1.91 0.10 -11.66
CA THR A 106 2.87 -0.95 -12.01
C THR A 106 4.29 -0.54 -11.61
N ALA A 107 5.21 -1.51 -11.48
CA ALA A 107 6.63 -1.19 -11.25
C ALA A 107 7.20 -0.27 -12.34
N TYR A 108 6.80 -0.51 -13.59
CA TYR A 108 7.23 0.26 -14.75
C TYR A 108 6.76 1.72 -14.68
N ASP A 109 5.50 1.95 -14.33
CA ASP A 109 4.95 3.30 -14.21
C ASP A 109 5.47 4.01 -12.94
N ALA A 110 5.69 3.27 -11.85
CA ALA A 110 6.27 3.80 -10.62
C ALA A 110 7.67 4.36 -10.85
N LEU A 111 8.51 3.67 -11.63
CA LEU A 111 9.86 4.17 -11.97
C LEU A 111 9.86 5.46 -12.78
N LYS A 112 8.77 5.74 -13.51
CA LYS A 112 8.57 6.98 -14.27
C LYS A 112 7.93 8.10 -13.46
N HIS A 113 7.56 7.85 -12.21
CA HIS A 113 6.89 8.81 -11.36
C HIS A 113 7.78 10.05 -11.12
N PRO A 114 7.21 11.28 -11.06
CA PRO A 114 7.99 12.49 -10.81
C PRO A 114 8.81 12.45 -9.51
N TYR A 115 8.39 11.65 -8.53
CA TYR A 115 9.17 11.36 -7.31
C TYR A 115 10.62 10.90 -7.60
N PHE A 116 10.86 10.22 -8.73
CA PHE A 116 12.20 9.77 -9.12
C PHE A 116 12.86 10.67 -10.17
N LYS A 117 12.30 11.82 -10.51
CA LYS A 117 12.77 12.70 -11.59
C LYS A 117 14.23 13.13 -11.41
N ASP A 118 14.63 13.44 -10.18
CA ASP A 118 15.99 13.91 -9.88
C ASP A 118 17.05 12.79 -9.96
N LEU A 119 16.63 11.53 -9.85
CA LEU A 119 17.52 10.37 -10.00
C LEU A 119 17.76 9.98 -11.46
N GLN A 120 16.91 10.45 -12.39
CA GLN A 120 17.03 10.12 -13.81
C GLN A 120 18.04 11.01 -14.55
N GLY A 121 18.55 12.08 -13.93
CA GLY A 121 19.48 13.03 -14.51
C GLY A 121 20.98 12.76 -14.29
N ASN A 122 21.35 11.64 -13.65
CA ASN A 122 22.75 11.37 -13.27
C ASN A 122 23.28 10.02 -13.77
N ARG A 123 22.93 9.64 -15.00
CA ARG A 123 23.48 8.47 -15.70
C ARG A 123 24.31 8.88 -16.90
#